data_AF-A0A8J7GXU3-F1
#
_entry.id   AF-A0A8J7GXU3-F1
#
_cell.length_a   1.000
_cell.length_b   1.000
_cell.length_c   1.000
_cell.angle_alpha   90.00
_cell.angle_beta   90.00
_cell.angle_gamma   90.00
#
_symmetry.space_group_name_H-M   'P 1'
#
loop_
_entity.id
_entity.type
_entity.pdbx_description
1 polymer ?
#
loop_
_entity_poly.entity_id
_entity_poly.type
_entity_poly.pdbx_seq_one_letter_code
_entity_poly.pdbx_strand_id
1 'polypeptide(L)' 'MTEQTDTPKRRAVREAAEVMRAAKPALHKAIVEAKLDGAKVGEIAADSGYAREQVRRILRANGIEAD' A
#
# COMPACT_ATOMS: atom_id res chain seq x y z
N MET A 1 10.49 -25.07 26.33
CA MET A 1 9.32 -24.37 25.73
C MET A 1 9.38 -22.93 26.18
N THR A 2 9.87 -22.02 25.34
CA THR A 2 9.90 -20.59 25.65
C THR A 2 8.50 -20.03 25.43
N GLU A 3 7.81 -19.71 26.53
CA GLU A 3 6.59 -18.90 26.51
C GLU A 3 6.95 -17.54 25.90
N GLN A 4 6.59 -17.36 24.62
CA GLN A 4 6.60 -16.05 24.00
C GLN A 4 5.54 -15.21 24.70
N THR A 5 5.97 -14.34 25.60
CA THR A 5 5.16 -13.26 26.15
C THR A 5 4.76 -12.34 25.00
N ASP A 6 3.58 -12.59 24.44
CA ASP A 6 2.95 -11.70 23.48
C ASP A 6 2.45 -10.49 24.26
N THR A 7 3.31 -9.48 24.41
CA THR A 7 2.92 -8.25 25.10
C THR A 7 1.74 -7.61 24.37
N PRO A 8 0.78 -6.98 25.06
CA PRO A 8 -0.40 -6.36 24.43
C PRO A 8 -0.05 -5.42 23.26
N LYS A 9 1.11 -4.77 23.32
CA LYS A 9 1.66 -3.94 22.25
C LYS A 9 2.00 -4.73 20.97
N ARG A 10 2.57 -5.94 21.10
CA ARG A 10 2.88 -6.81 19.95
C ARG A 10 1.61 -7.32 19.27
N ARG A 11 0.59 -7.65 20.06
CA ARG A 11 -0.73 -8.02 19.56
C ARG A 11 -1.38 -6.88 18.75
N ALA A 12 -1.42 -5.66 19.30
CA ALA A 12 -2.00 -4.51 18.60
C ALA A 12 -1.28 -4.20 17.28
N VAL A 13 0.06 -4.32 17.25
CA VAL A 13 0.85 -4.16 16.01
C VAL A 13 0.50 -5.23 14.98
N ARG A 14 0.31 -6.48 15.41
CA ARG A 14 -0.08 -7.60 14.54
C ARG A 14 -1.45 -7.38 13.92
N GLU A 15 -2.43 -7.02 14.74
CA GLU A 15 -3.80 -6.72 14.32
C GLU A 15 -3.83 -5.56 13.33
N ALA A 16 -3.10 -4.47 13.61
CA ALA A 16 -2.95 -3.35 12.67
C ALA A 16 -2.32 -3.79 11.34
N ALA A 17 -1.29 -4.63 11.37
CA ALA A 17 -0.64 -5.14 10.17
C ALA A 17 -1.56 -6.06 9.34
N GLU A 18 -2.46 -6.80 9.98
CA GLU A 18 -3.47 -7.61 9.28
C GLU A 18 -4.49 -6.74 8.55
N VAL A 19 -5.01 -5.70 9.22
CA VAL A 19 -5.92 -4.73 8.60
C VAL A 19 -5.25 -4.04 7.41
N MET A 20 -4.00 -3.59 7.56
CA MET A 20 -3.24 -2.97 6.47
C MET A 20 -3.02 -3.94 5.29
N ARG A 21 -2.71 -5.21 5.56
CA ARG A 21 -2.54 -6.23 4.51
C ARG A 21 -3.85 -6.50 3.77
N ALA A 22 -4.98 -6.52 4.47
CA ALA A 22 -6.29 -6.70 3.86
C ALA A 22 -6.70 -5.50 2.98
N ALA A 23 -6.34 -4.27 3.35
CA ALA A 23 -6.64 -3.06 2.59
C ALA A 23 -5.75 -2.85 1.36
N LYS A 24 -4.52 -3.40 1.38
CA LYS A 24 -3.50 -3.18 0.35
C LYS A 24 -3.96 -3.46 -1.10
N PRO A 25 -4.67 -4.56 -1.40
CA PRO A 25 -5.14 -4.83 -2.77
C PRO A 25 -6.10 -3.77 -3.30
N ALA A 26 -7.03 -3.30 -2.46
CA ALA A 26 -7.97 -2.25 -2.84
C ALA A 26 -7.25 -0.93 -3.13
N LEU A 27 -6.26 -0.56 -2.31
CA LEU A 27 -5.44 0.62 -2.54
C LEU A 27 -4.63 0.52 -3.84
N HIS A 28 -4.04 -0.65 -4.13
CA HIS A 28 -3.31 -0.86 -5.38
C HIS A 28 -4.22 -0.71 -6.60
N LYS A 29 -5.45 -1.22 -6.54
CA LYS A 29 -6.45 -1.05 -7.59
C LYS A 29 -6.81 0.43 -7.79
N ALA A 30 -7.09 1.15 -6.70
CA ALA A 30 -7.40 2.58 -6.76
C ALA A 30 -6.26 3.43 -7.35
N ILE A 31 -5.00 3.08 -7.06
CA ILE A 31 -3.81 3.71 -7.67
C ILE A 31 -3.80 3.53 -9.19
N VAL A 32 -4.11 2.32 -9.67
CA VAL A 32 -4.17 2.01 -11.11
C VAL A 32 -5.31 2.78 -11.78
N GLU A 33 -6.51 2.76 -11.19
CA GLU A 33 -7.68 3.48 -11.70
C GLU A 33 -7.41 4.99 -11.79
N ALA A 34 -6.88 5.60 -10.73
CA ALA A 34 -6.54 7.02 -10.74
C ALA A 34 -5.54 7.38 -11.86
N LYS A 35 -4.56 6.51 -12.13
CA LYS A 35 -3.62 6.75 -13.23
C LYS A 35 -4.29 6.64 -14.60
N LEU A 36 -5.19 5.67 -14.78
CA LEU A 36 -5.96 5.51 -16.02
C LEU A 36 -6.92 6.69 -16.25
N ASP A 37 -7.41 7.30 -15.17
CA ASP A 37 -8.23 8.51 -15.21
C ASP A 37 -7.40 9.80 -15.42
N GLY A 38 -6.08 9.68 -15.56
CA GLY A 38 -5.18 10.77 -15.94
C GLY A 38 -4.45 11.44 -14.78
N ALA A 39 -4.59 10.97 -13.54
CA ALA A 39 -3.86 11.52 -12.40
C ALA A 39 -2.34 11.33 -12.56
N LYS A 40 -1.57 12.31 -12.06
CA LYS A 40 -0.11 12.25 -12.10
C LYS A 40 0.42 11.42 -10.93
N VAL A 41 1.58 10.78 -11.12
CA VAL A 41 2.27 10.00 -10.07
C VAL A 41 2.48 10.83 -8.80
N GLY A 42 2.74 12.13 -8.94
CA GLY A 42 2.90 13.05 -7.82
C GLY A 42 1.63 13.25 -6.98
N GLU A 43 0.47 13.31 -7.62
CA GLU A 43 -0.84 13.49 -6.97
C GLU A 43 -1.23 12.18 -6.25
N ILE A 44 -1.13 11.06 -6.97
CA ILE A 44 -1.40 9.72 -6.41
C ILE A 44 -0.51 9.44 -5.19
N ALA A 45 0.77 9.83 -5.23
CA ALA A 45 1.68 9.66 -4.10
C ALA A 45 1.27 10.48 -2.86
N ALA A 46 0.78 11.71 -3.08
CA ALA A 46 0.30 12.57 -2.00
C ALA A 46 -0.95 11.97 -1.32
N ASP A 47 -1.89 11.45 -2.11
CA ASP A 47 -3.17 10.96 -1.59
C ASP A 47 -3.08 9.55 -0.99
N SER A 48 -2.27 8.67 -1.59
CA SER A 48 -2.12 7.28 -1.13
C SER A 48 -1.18 7.11 0.06
N GLY A 49 -0.36 8.12 0.37
CA GLY A 49 0.71 8.02 1.37
C GLY A 49 1.90 7.17 0.93
N TYR A 50 1.94 6.72 -0.33
CA TYR A 50 3.07 5.99 -0.89
C TYR A 50 4.11 6.92 -1.50
N ALA A 51 5.39 6.55 -1.37
CA ALA A 51 6.44 7.18 -2.14
C ALA A 51 6.19 7.04 -3.65
N ARG A 52 6.59 8.03 -4.44
CA ARG A 52 6.44 8.03 -5.90
C ARG A 52 6.97 6.74 -6.56
N GLU A 53 8.10 6.23 -6.09
CA GLU A 53 8.66 4.98 -6.64
C GLU A 53 7.81 3.74 -6.31
N GLN A 54 7.15 3.71 -5.15
CA GLN A 54 6.20 2.66 -4.84
C GLN A 54 4.99 2.71 -5.78
N VAL A 55 4.47 3.91 -6.06
CA VAL A 55 3.40 4.12 -7.05
C VAL A 55 3.85 3.64 -8.43
N ARG A 56 5.02 4.07 -8.92
CA ARG A 56 5.56 3.60 -10.21
C ARG A 56 5.71 2.09 -10.27
N ARG A 57 6.19 1.45 -9.20
CA ARG A 57 6.31 -0.01 -9.15
C ARG A 57 4.96 -0.71 -9.27
N ILE A 58 3.93 -0.19 -8.61
CA ILE A 58 2.56 -0.71 -8.71
C ILE A 58 2.06 -0.56 -10.15
N LEU A 59 2.26 0.60 -10.77
CA LEU A 59 1.84 0.86 -12.15
C LEU A 59 2.56 -0.06 -13.15
N ARG A 60 3.89 -0.20 -13.05
CA ARG A 60 4.69 -1.11 -13.89
C ARG A 60 4.27 -2.56 -13.74
N ALA A 61 3.95 -3.01 -12.52
CA ALA A 61 3.45 -4.36 -12.26
C ALA A 61 2.09 -4.63 -12.93
N ASN A 62 1.37 -3.58 -13.34
CA ASN A 62 0.12 -3.64 -14.09
C ASN A 62 0.30 -3.24 -15.57
N GLY A 63 1.54 -3.16 -16.08
CA GLY A 63 1.83 -2.84 -17.47
C GLY A 63 1.64 -1.36 -17.85
N ILE A 64 1.53 -0.46 -16.87
CA ILE A 64 1.35 0.97 -17.09
C ILE A 64 2.71 1.67 -16.99
N GLU A 65 3.12 2.32 -18.07
CA GLU A 65 4.28 3.21 -18.07
C GLU A 65 3.95 4.50 -17.30
N ALA A 66 4.84 4.83 -16.36
CA ALA A 66 4.64 5.94 -15.43
C ALA A 66 5.94 6.75 -15.34
N ASP A 67 6.00 7.80 -16.14
CA ASP A 67 7.03 8.84 -16.08
C ASP A 67 6.95 9.63 -14.74
#